data_AF-A0A0S4LLP4-F1
#
_entry.id   AF-A0A0S4LLP4-F1
#
_cell.length_a   1.000
_cell.length_b   1.000
_cell.length_c   1.000
_cell.angle_alpha   90.00
_cell.angle_beta   90.00
_cell.angle_gamma   90.00
#
_symmetry.space_group_name_H-M   'P 1'
#
loop_
_entity.id
_entity.type
_entity.pdbx_description
1 polymer ?
#
loop_
_entity_poly.entity_id
_entity_poly.type
_entity_poly.pdbx_seq_one_letter_code
_entity_poly.pdbx_strand_id
1 'polypeptide(L)'
;MKISSMPKWLWWVAVPLALVIMMTVALSFIDEPLRAYAEREMNHRLPAYIVHLGALDLHPYSLSVELKDITVSQKDHPEPPLAAIAKIQSSLQWSALLSGRVVTDQVIEKPVIHATRTQAAKEVDASPEQKQSWQEALFAMHEVQVNEVRITNGEVTYRENDTTKPLHITELNVKAENIRNVRSAPFQYPSHIKIDMVVFEKGRFDLDGQADFFAEPVPAVNADVTLTDIPLEDLAPLTAQRQVHVAEGMLSAKGHVEYAPTVQRVRLTTFSLQDLKADFVHSTKTQQKEKDTGKKVARAAEEASDHPTLQIHIDRGTIEKSEFGFINAATNPSYRVYIADTAIELENWSNQLSEGTAVVKLTGLLMGSGDTRISGAFRPETQSPDFDLNVTIRKTPVKTFNQLLRAHGGLDVASGVFSVYSEMRVKDDKVNGYLKPLFKDVKAYDAVQDQDKGLLQKIFEKTVNAAAALLKNSPREEVATKTNVSGPVKDPQASTWELVVTLFQNAFFEAVLPGLEGQRRKSA
;
A
#
# COMPACT_ATOMS: atom_id res chain seq x y z
N MET A 1 11.19 -92.10 3.41
CA MET A 1 11.24 -90.63 3.23
C MET A 1 10.05 -90.05 4.01
N LYS A 2 10.29 -89.65 5.27
CA LYS A 2 9.27 -89.09 6.17
C LYS A 2 9.23 -87.59 5.94
N ILE A 3 8.09 -87.06 5.48
CA ILE A 3 7.84 -85.63 5.48
C ILE A 3 7.71 -85.22 6.95
N SER A 4 8.72 -84.50 7.43
CA SER A 4 8.82 -83.98 8.79
C SER A 4 7.60 -83.09 9.07
N SER A 5 6.89 -83.40 10.15
CA SER A 5 5.83 -82.55 10.69
C SER A 5 6.45 -81.24 11.18
N MET A 6 6.22 -80.15 10.43
CA MET A 6 6.64 -78.82 10.85
C MET A 6 6.06 -78.52 12.25
N PRO A 7 6.87 -77.97 13.17
CA PRO A 7 6.42 -77.72 14.52
C PRO A 7 5.37 -76.61 14.53
N LYS A 8 4.30 -76.76 15.33
CA LYS A 8 3.13 -75.86 15.33
C LYS A 8 3.50 -74.38 15.53
N TRP A 9 4.55 -74.07 16.29
CA TRP A 9 5.04 -72.70 16.49
C TRP A 9 5.48 -72.00 15.20
N LEU A 10 5.89 -72.76 14.17
CA LEU A 10 6.26 -72.20 12.87
C LEU A 10 5.04 -71.62 12.15
N TRP A 11 3.84 -72.18 12.35
CA TRP A 11 2.59 -71.64 11.80
C TRP A 11 2.13 -70.37 12.53
N TRP A 12 2.40 -70.27 13.84
CA TRP A 12 2.15 -69.04 14.61
C TRP A 12 3.04 -67.87 14.19
N VAL A 13 4.18 -68.14 13.53
CA VAL A 13 5.07 -67.09 12.97
C VAL A 13 4.84 -66.89 11.48
N ALA A 14 4.65 -67.97 10.71
CA ALA A 14 4.49 -67.91 9.26
C ALA A 14 3.17 -67.27 8.81
N VAL A 15 2.06 -67.48 9.55
CA VAL A 15 0.76 -66.89 9.20
C VAL A 15 0.75 -65.37 9.39
N PRO A 16 1.19 -64.81 10.53
CA PRO A 16 1.34 -63.35 10.67
C PRO A 16 2.32 -62.78 9.65
N LEU A 17 3.45 -63.45 9.38
CA LEU A 17 4.42 -62.99 8.39
C LEU A 17 3.82 -62.96 6.98
N ALA A 18 3.08 -63.99 6.57
CA ALA A 18 2.39 -64.04 5.30
C ALA A 18 1.28 -62.97 5.20
N LEU A 19 0.56 -62.69 6.29
CA LEU A 19 -0.43 -61.60 6.36
C LEU A 19 0.23 -60.23 6.27
N VAL A 20 1.37 -60.00 6.92
CA VAL A 20 2.14 -58.76 6.79
C VAL A 20 2.65 -58.58 5.38
N ILE A 21 3.19 -59.64 4.75
CA ILE A 21 3.63 -59.60 3.35
C ILE A 21 2.44 -59.31 2.43
N MET A 22 1.32 -60.02 2.58
CA MET A 22 0.11 -59.82 1.79
C MET A 22 -0.46 -58.41 1.96
N MET A 23 -0.49 -57.89 3.18
CA MET A 23 -0.93 -56.53 3.50
C MET A 23 0.03 -55.50 2.90
N THR A 24 1.34 -55.72 2.95
CA THR A 24 2.35 -54.85 2.32
C THR A 24 2.19 -54.83 0.80
N VAL A 25 1.96 -55.99 0.18
CA VAL A 25 1.69 -56.09 -1.26
C VAL A 25 0.38 -55.37 -1.61
N ALA A 26 -0.70 -55.60 -0.85
CA ALA A 26 -1.98 -54.93 -1.08
C ALA A 26 -1.86 -53.39 -0.94
N LEU A 27 -1.14 -52.91 0.06
CA LEU A 27 -0.87 -51.49 0.27
C LEU A 27 -0.04 -50.87 -0.87
N SER A 28 0.82 -51.63 -1.54
CA SER A 28 1.58 -51.13 -2.71
C SER A 28 0.73 -50.91 -3.98
N PHE A 29 -0.53 -51.38 -4.00
CA PHE A 29 -1.44 -51.20 -5.14
C PHE A 29 -2.56 -50.18 -4.85
N ILE A 30 -2.59 -49.58 -3.65
CA ILE A 30 -3.70 -48.70 -3.24
C ILE A 30 -3.54 -47.25 -3.73
N ASP A 31 -2.32 -46.87 -4.10
CA ASP A 31 -1.92 -45.51 -4.50
C ASP A 31 -2.74 -44.98 -5.69
N GLU A 32 -2.82 -45.73 -6.79
CA GLU A 32 -3.54 -45.29 -8.00
C GLU A 32 -5.07 -45.20 -7.82
N PRO A 33 -5.75 -46.19 -7.19
CA PRO A 33 -7.17 -46.04 -6.82
C PRO A 33 -7.43 -44.83 -5.91
N LEU A 34 -6.55 -44.58 -4.94
CA LEU A 34 -6.66 -43.42 -4.04
C LEU A 34 -6.42 -42.10 -4.78
N ARG A 35 -5.43 -42.05 -5.68
CA ARG A 35 -5.18 -40.89 -6.55
C ARG A 35 -6.43 -40.53 -7.33
N ALA A 36 -7.00 -41.50 -8.04
CA ALA A 36 -8.19 -41.29 -8.86
C ALA A 36 -9.43 -40.91 -8.03
N TYR A 37 -9.57 -41.48 -6.84
CA TYR A 37 -10.63 -41.10 -5.89
C TYR A 37 -10.45 -39.66 -5.40
N ALA A 38 -9.24 -39.29 -4.96
CA ALA A 38 -8.92 -37.96 -4.48
C ALA A 38 -9.11 -36.90 -5.57
N GLU A 39 -8.63 -37.15 -6.79
CA GLU A 39 -8.83 -36.26 -7.95
C GLU A 39 -10.32 -36.04 -8.25
N ARG A 40 -11.12 -37.11 -8.21
CA ARG A 40 -12.58 -37.02 -8.42
C ARG A 40 -13.27 -36.24 -7.32
N GLU A 41 -12.91 -36.47 -6.07
CA GLU A 41 -13.47 -35.79 -4.91
C GLU A 41 -13.12 -34.29 -4.92
N MET A 42 -11.86 -33.95 -5.23
CA MET A 42 -11.42 -32.55 -5.38
C MET A 42 -12.21 -31.83 -6.47
N ASN A 43 -12.37 -32.46 -7.64
CA ASN A 43 -13.16 -31.89 -8.75
C ASN A 43 -14.67 -31.79 -8.43
N HIS A 44 -15.20 -32.66 -7.57
CA HIS A 44 -16.58 -32.59 -7.13
C HIS A 44 -16.82 -31.43 -6.15
N ARG A 45 -15.89 -31.21 -5.21
CA ARG A 45 -15.96 -30.13 -4.21
C ARG A 45 -15.63 -28.75 -4.77
N LEU A 46 -14.87 -28.69 -5.86
CA LEU A 46 -14.43 -27.45 -6.50
C LEU A 46 -15.06 -27.31 -7.90
N PRO A 47 -16.38 -27.09 -8.01
CA PRO A 47 -17.08 -27.13 -9.31
C PRO A 47 -16.63 -26.05 -10.29
N ALA A 48 -16.01 -24.95 -9.82
CA ALA A 48 -15.47 -23.87 -10.64
C ALA A 48 -14.05 -24.15 -11.18
N TYR A 49 -13.39 -25.20 -10.70
CA TYR A 49 -11.99 -25.51 -10.98
C TYR A 49 -11.84 -26.92 -11.57
N ILE A 50 -10.72 -27.13 -12.25
CA ILE A 50 -10.25 -28.44 -12.67
C ILE A 50 -8.96 -28.69 -11.91
N VAL A 51 -8.96 -29.75 -11.09
CA VAL A 51 -7.80 -30.21 -10.35
C VAL A 51 -7.28 -31.46 -11.03
N HIS A 52 -6.00 -31.46 -11.36
CA HIS A 52 -5.27 -32.64 -11.82
C HIS A 52 -4.26 -33.06 -10.76
N LEU A 53 -4.15 -34.36 -10.51
CA LEU A 53 -3.24 -34.95 -9.53
C LEU A 53 -2.36 -36.00 -10.21
N GLY A 54 -1.08 -35.70 -10.37
CA GLY A 54 -0.13 -36.57 -11.07
C GLY A 54 0.11 -37.90 -10.37
N ALA A 55 0.41 -37.87 -9.06
CA ALA A 55 0.59 -39.08 -8.26
C ALA A 55 0.13 -38.89 -6.80
N LEU A 56 -0.19 -40.00 -6.13
CA LEU A 56 -0.49 -40.07 -4.71
C LEU A 56 0.25 -41.26 -4.12
N ASP A 57 1.13 -41.03 -3.17
CA ASP A 57 1.87 -42.09 -2.48
C ASP A 57 1.41 -42.18 -1.01
N LEU A 58 0.75 -43.27 -0.66
CA LEU A 58 0.40 -43.56 0.72
C LEU A 58 1.59 -44.21 1.42
N HIS A 59 1.93 -43.71 2.60
CA HIS A 59 2.95 -44.26 3.47
C HIS A 59 2.31 -44.74 4.78
N PRO A 60 1.81 -46.00 4.84
CA PRO A 60 1.03 -46.49 5.96
C PRO A 60 1.81 -46.53 7.29
N TYR A 61 3.11 -46.80 7.23
CA TYR A 61 3.96 -46.89 8.42
C TYR A 61 4.20 -45.53 9.09
N SER A 62 4.31 -44.46 8.30
CA SER A 62 4.44 -43.09 8.81
C SER A 62 3.10 -42.37 8.95
N LEU A 63 1.98 -43.00 8.57
CA LEU A 63 0.65 -42.39 8.45
C LEU A 63 0.69 -41.07 7.67
N SER A 64 1.40 -41.08 6.54
CA SER A 64 1.51 -39.91 5.68
C SER A 64 1.00 -40.20 4.28
N VAL A 65 0.43 -39.18 3.65
CA VAL A 65 0.03 -39.16 2.25
C VAL A 65 0.84 -38.08 1.56
N GLU A 66 1.41 -38.41 0.40
CA GLU A 66 2.12 -37.48 -0.45
C GLU A 66 1.35 -37.32 -1.77
N LEU A 67 1.05 -36.10 -2.15
CA LEU A 67 0.41 -35.72 -3.41
C LEU A 67 1.45 -35.00 -4.27
N LYS A 68 1.59 -35.40 -5.54
CA LYS A 68 2.59 -34.85 -6.46
C LYS A 68 1.96 -34.27 -7.71
N ASP A 69 2.60 -33.24 -8.26
CA ASP A 69 2.25 -32.58 -9.52
C ASP A 69 0.77 -32.20 -9.57
N ILE A 70 0.36 -31.37 -8.59
CA ILE A 70 -1.01 -30.90 -8.46
C ILE A 70 -1.16 -29.64 -9.30
N THR A 71 -2.08 -29.63 -10.25
CA THR A 71 -2.40 -28.45 -11.05
C THR A 71 -3.86 -28.07 -10.86
N VAL A 72 -4.11 -26.80 -10.56
CA VAL A 72 -5.44 -26.22 -10.38
C VAL A 72 -5.65 -25.14 -11.44
N SER A 73 -6.63 -25.35 -12.31
CA SER A 73 -7.00 -24.42 -13.37
C SER A 73 -8.47 -23.99 -13.24
N GLN A 74 -8.80 -22.74 -13.57
CA GLN A 74 -10.19 -22.30 -13.63
C GLN A 74 -10.87 -22.88 -14.88
N LYS A 75 -12.14 -23.33 -14.77
CA LYS A 75 -12.88 -23.84 -15.94
C LYS A 75 -13.08 -22.79 -17.03
N ASP A 76 -13.32 -21.55 -16.63
CA ASP A 76 -13.57 -20.45 -17.56
C ASP A 76 -12.27 -19.88 -18.16
N HIS A 77 -11.17 -19.93 -17.40
CA HIS A 77 -9.85 -19.41 -17.78
C HIS A 77 -8.75 -20.39 -17.37
N PRO A 78 -8.57 -21.49 -18.14
CA PRO A 78 -7.72 -22.61 -17.74
C PRO A 78 -6.21 -22.32 -17.82
N GLU A 79 -5.82 -21.32 -18.63
CA GLU A 79 -4.42 -20.96 -18.88
C GLU A 79 -4.17 -19.47 -18.56
N PRO A 80 -3.09 -19.14 -17.80
CA PRO A 80 -2.23 -20.07 -17.07
C PRO A 80 -2.98 -20.76 -15.92
N PRO A 81 -2.51 -21.94 -15.45
CA PRO A 81 -3.07 -22.59 -14.28
C PRO A 81 -2.98 -21.64 -13.07
N LEU A 82 -4.02 -21.61 -12.24
CA LEU A 82 -4.10 -20.74 -11.07
C LEU A 82 -3.05 -21.13 -10.04
N ALA A 83 -2.84 -22.43 -9.85
CA ALA A 83 -1.82 -22.96 -8.96
C ALA A 83 -1.22 -24.25 -9.53
N ALA A 84 0.09 -24.40 -9.39
CA ALA A 84 0.82 -25.64 -9.60
C ALA A 84 1.65 -25.94 -8.35
N ILE A 85 1.49 -27.12 -7.78
CA ILE A 85 2.15 -27.50 -6.52
C ILE A 85 2.92 -28.78 -6.77
N ALA A 86 4.24 -28.73 -6.61
CA ALA A 86 5.10 -29.88 -6.88
C ALA A 86 4.80 -31.03 -5.92
N LYS A 87 4.65 -30.73 -4.63
CA LYS A 87 4.38 -31.74 -3.60
C LYS A 87 3.59 -31.17 -2.43
N ILE A 88 2.59 -31.91 -1.98
CA ILE A 88 1.93 -31.73 -0.68
C ILE A 88 2.09 -33.02 0.11
N GLN A 89 2.68 -32.93 1.30
CA GLN A 89 2.78 -34.04 2.24
C GLN A 89 1.94 -33.73 3.47
N SER A 90 1.06 -34.67 3.82
CA SER A 90 0.23 -34.61 5.02
C SER A 90 0.51 -35.82 5.88
N SER A 91 0.91 -35.62 7.14
CA SER A 91 1.20 -36.71 8.07
C SER A 91 0.38 -36.62 9.34
N LEU A 92 -0.04 -37.77 9.87
CA LEU A 92 -0.66 -37.88 11.20
C LEU A 92 0.36 -38.29 12.26
N GLN A 93 0.26 -37.68 13.44
CA GLN A 93 1.14 -38.02 14.56
C GLN A 93 0.65 -39.29 15.30
N TRP A 94 1.45 -40.34 15.25
CA TRP A 94 1.17 -41.63 15.90
C TRP A 94 0.90 -41.54 17.40
N SER A 95 1.70 -40.76 18.14
CA SER A 95 1.55 -40.60 19.59
C SER A 95 0.24 -39.92 19.98
N ALA A 96 -0.24 -39.00 19.14
CA ALA A 96 -1.49 -38.29 19.36
C ALA A 96 -2.70 -39.23 19.20
N LEU A 97 -2.68 -40.11 18.19
CA LEU A 97 -3.73 -41.10 17.95
C LEU A 97 -3.90 -42.06 19.13
N LEU A 98 -2.80 -42.49 19.76
CA LEU A 98 -2.85 -43.32 20.98
C LEU A 98 -3.52 -42.59 22.16
N SER A 99 -3.51 -41.26 22.17
CA SER A 99 -4.20 -40.42 23.16
C SER A 99 -5.61 -39.99 22.73
N GLY A 100 -6.13 -40.52 21.62
CA GLY A 100 -7.46 -40.17 21.10
C GLY A 100 -7.54 -38.81 20.40
N ARG A 101 -6.42 -38.19 20.03
CA ARG A 101 -6.36 -36.88 19.37
C ARG A 101 -5.85 -37.01 17.93
N VAL A 102 -6.37 -36.18 17.03
CA VAL A 102 -5.92 -36.11 15.64
C VAL A 102 -5.04 -34.87 15.47
N VAL A 103 -3.73 -35.10 15.35
CA VAL A 103 -2.74 -34.06 15.10
C VAL A 103 -2.11 -34.30 13.74
N THR A 104 -2.09 -33.26 12.90
CA THR A 104 -1.55 -33.33 11.54
C THR A 104 -0.43 -32.32 11.32
N ASP A 105 0.53 -32.68 10.48
CA ASP A 105 1.55 -31.77 9.94
C ASP A 105 1.38 -31.72 8.41
N GLN A 106 1.53 -30.53 7.83
CA GLN A 106 1.35 -30.29 6.40
C GLN A 106 2.56 -29.56 5.81
N VAL A 107 3.16 -30.13 4.76
CA VAL A 107 4.29 -29.54 4.05
C VAL A 107 3.92 -29.36 2.58
N ILE A 108 4.02 -28.13 2.09
CA ILE A 108 3.75 -27.73 0.71
C ILE A 108 5.07 -27.26 0.11
N GLU A 109 5.58 -27.99 -0.87
CA GLU A 109 6.85 -27.66 -1.52
C GLU A 109 6.61 -27.05 -2.90
N LYS A 110 7.28 -25.93 -3.15
CA LYS A 110 7.30 -25.20 -4.42
C LYS A 110 5.91 -24.94 -4.99
N PRO A 111 4.97 -24.32 -4.23
CA PRO A 111 3.72 -23.85 -4.83
C PRO A 111 4.01 -22.67 -5.75
N VAL A 112 3.54 -22.75 -6.99
CA VAL A 112 3.58 -21.68 -7.97
C VAL A 112 2.15 -21.20 -8.19
N ILE A 113 1.88 -19.95 -7.85
CA ILE A 113 0.55 -19.33 -7.97
C ILE A 113 0.61 -18.27 -9.08
N HIS A 114 -0.31 -18.36 -10.04
CA HIS A 114 -0.48 -17.35 -11.07
C HIS A 114 -1.84 -16.68 -10.91
N ALA A 115 -1.84 -15.36 -10.74
CA ALA A 115 -3.04 -14.56 -10.66
C ALA A 115 -3.06 -13.52 -11.77
N THR A 116 -4.10 -13.55 -12.59
CA THR A 116 -4.40 -12.50 -13.56
C THR A 116 -5.56 -11.62 -13.09
N ARG A 117 -5.65 -10.39 -13.57
CA ARG A 117 -6.77 -9.49 -13.21
C ARG A 117 -8.15 -10.10 -13.50
N THR A 118 -8.30 -10.81 -14.62
CA THR A 118 -9.57 -11.47 -14.99
C THR A 118 -9.94 -12.60 -14.04
N GLN A 119 -8.95 -13.39 -13.61
CA GLN A 119 -9.14 -14.44 -12.61
C GLN A 119 -9.47 -13.84 -11.23
N ALA A 120 -8.77 -12.77 -10.81
CA ALA A 120 -8.97 -12.13 -9.51
C ALA A 120 -10.31 -11.36 -9.38
N ALA A 121 -10.75 -10.67 -10.43
CA ALA A 121 -12.01 -9.90 -10.40
C ALA A 121 -13.22 -10.77 -10.06
N LYS A 122 -13.21 -12.04 -10.47
CA LYS A 122 -14.29 -12.99 -10.21
C LYS A 122 -14.37 -13.44 -8.75
N GLU A 123 -13.26 -13.41 -8.01
CA GLU A 123 -13.23 -13.81 -6.60
C GLU A 123 -13.57 -12.65 -5.64
N VAL A 124 -13.34 -11.41 -6.05
CA VAL A 124 -13.65 -10.22 -5.25
C VAL A 124 -15.17 -10.01 -5.09
N ASP A 125 -15.96 -10.36 -6.12
CA ASP A 125 -17.42 -10.26 -6.12
C ASP A 125 -18.14 -11.41 -5.37
N ALA A 126 -17.41 -12.36 -4.78
CA ALA A 126 -18.01 -13.45 -4.00
C ALA A 126 -18.63 -12.93 -2.69
N SER A 127 -19.92 -13.21 -2.49
CA SER A 127 -20.71 -12.73 -1.36
C SER A 127 -20.11 -13.12 0.00
N PRO A 128 -20.16 -12.25 1.04
CA PRO A 128 -19.67 -12.55 2.39
C PRO A 128 -20.27 -13.82 3.01
N GLU A 129 -21.53 -14.14 2.70
CA GLU A 129 -22.23 -15.35 3.17
C GLU A 129 -21.59 -16.65 2.64
N GLN A 130 -20.98 -16.65 1.44
CA GLN A 130 -20.21 -17.79 0.93
C GLN A 130 -18.88 -17.95 1.65
N LYS A 131 -18.30 -16.86 2.18
CA LYS A 131 -17.05 -16.87 2.95
C LYS A 131 -17.23 -17.35 4.39
N GLN A 132 -18.46 -17.32 4.94
CA GLN A 132 -18.76 -17.74 6.30
C GLN A 132 -19.05 -19.25 6.44
N SER A 133 -19.58 -19.90 5.39
CA SER A 133 -20.08 -21.28 5.47
C SER A 133 -19.00 -22.35 5.71
N TRP A 134 -17.76 -22.13 5.29
CA TRP A 134 -16.68 -23.11 5.45
C TRP A 134 -16.08 -23.12 6.86
N GLN A 135 -16.08 -21.99 7.57
CA GLN A 135 -15.56 -21.91 8.95
C GLN A 135 -16.48 -22.66 9.92
N GLU A 136 -17.79 -22.44 9.82
CA GLU A 136 -18.79 -23.17 10.60
C GLU A 136 -18.74 -24.68 10.32
N ALA A 137 -18.56 -25.08 9.06
CA ALA A 137 -18.39 -26.48 8.67
C ALA A 137 -17.11 -27.09 9.24
N LEU A 138 -16.02 -26.31 9.36
CA LEU A 138 -14.79 -26.76 10.01
C LEU A 138 -15.00 -26.94 11.52
N PHE A 139 -15.57 -25.96 12.22
CA PHE A 139 -15.84 -26.06 13.67
C PHE A 139 -16.80 -27.19 14.04
N ALA A 140 -17.67 -27.61 13.12
CA ALA A 140 -18.57 -28.76 13.32
C ALA A 140 -17.83 -30.12 13.32
N MET A 141 -16.57 -30.16 12.83
CA MET A 141 -15.73 -31.35 12.94
C MET A 141 -15.16 -31.48 14.36
N HIS A 142 -14.95 -32.72 14.81
CA HIS A 142 -14.27 -32.99 16.09
C HIS A 142 -12.88 -32.30 16.14
N GLU A 143 -12.41 -31.88 17.31
CA GLU A 143 -11.20 -31.07 17.51
C GLU A 143 -10.00 -31.58 16.69
N VAL A 144 -9.72 -30.94 15.54
CA VAL A 144 -8.53 -31.18 14.74
C VAL A 144 -7.48 -30.15 15.11
N GLN A 145 -6.27 -30.63 15.40
CA GLN A 145 -5.10 -29.79 15.62
C GLN A 145 -4.14 -29.97 14.44
N VAL A 146 -3.72 -28.85 13.83
CA VAL A 146 -2.61 -28.84 12.88
C VAL A 146 -1.40 -28.29 13.62
N ASN A 147 -0.41 -29.15 13.83
CA ASN A 147 0.75 -28.81 14.63
C ASN A 147 1.72 -27.91 13.86
N GLU A 148 1.97 -28.22 12.58
CA GLU A 148 2.77 -27.37 11.70
C GLU A 148 2.18 -27.36 10.27
N VAL A 149 2.08 -26.17 9.68
CA VAL A 149 1.94 -25.95 8.24
C VAL A 149 3.19 -25.25 7.74
N ARG A 150 3.85 -25.86 6.76
CA ARG A 150 5.07 -25.34 6.17
C ARG A 150 4.91 -25.19 4.66
N ILE A 151 5.15 -24.00 4.14
CA ILE A 151 5.31 -23.72 2.71
C ILE A 151 6.78 -23.43 2.48
N THR A 152 7.39 -24.05 1.47
CA THR A 152 8.80 -23.83 1.13
C THR A 152 8.98 -23.49 -0.34
N ASN A 153 9.82 -22.48 -0.61
CA ASN A 153 10.20 -22.05 -1.95
C ASN A 153 9.00 -21.77 -2.88
N GLY A 154 7.97 -21.11 -2.35
CA GLY A 154 6.82 -20.70 -3.15
C GLY A 154 7.13 -19.55 -4.10
N GLU A 155 6.36 -19.47 -5.18
CA GLU A 155 6.39 -18.39 -6.16
C GLU A 155 4.96 -17.88 -6.39
N VAL A 156 4.81 -16.55 -6.42
CA VAL A 156 3.54 -15.90 -6.77
C VAL A 156 3.80 -14.90 -7.87
N THR A 157 3.06 -15.03 -8.96
CA THR A 157 3.12 -14.11 -10.09
C THR A 157 1.76 -13.46 -10.30
N TYR A 158 1.69 -12.14 -10.16
CA TYR A 158 0.51 -11.36 -10.50
C TYR A 158 0.69 -10.60 -11.81
N ARG A 159 -0.31 -10.65 -12.68
CA ARG A 159 -0.29 -9.97 -13.98
C ARG A 159 -1.55 -9.16 -14.21
N GLU A 160 -1.36 -7.85 -14.31
CA GLU A 160 -2.44 -6.88 -14.51
C GLU A 160 -3.10 -6.99 -15.90
N ASN A 161 -2.29 -7.16 -16.94
CA ASN A 161 -2.70 -7.37 -18.33
C ASN A 161 -1.56 -8.01 -19.13
N ASP A 162 -1.81 -8.39 -20.39
CA ASP A 162 -0.84 -9.11 -21.23
C ASP A 162 0.43 -8.29 -21.59
N THR A 163 0.39 -6.96 -21.47
CA THR A 163 1.46 -6.07 -21.92
C THR A 163 2.30 -5.48 -20.78
N THR A 164 1.94 -5.75 -19.53
CA THR A 164 2.56 -5.14 -18.36
C THR A 164 3.53 -6.12 -17.68
N LYS A 165 4.64 -5.60 -17.13
CA LYS A 165 5.58 -6.41 -16.37
C LYS A 165 4.83 -7.09 -15.21
N PRO A 166 4.88 -8.43 -15.10
CA PRO A 166 4.29 -9.14 -13.96
C PRO A 166 5.00 -8.79 -12.65
N LEU A 167 4.23 -8.81 -11.57
CA LEU A 167 4.73 -8.70 -10.21
C LEU A 167 5.12 -10.09 -9.72
N HIS A 168 6.38 -10.25 -9.33
CA HIS A 168 6.91 -11.53 -8.87
C HIS A 168 7.26 -11.50 -7.39
N ILE A 169 6.83 -12.54 -6.69
CA ILE A 169 7.26 -12.89 -5.35
C ILE A 169 7.86 -14.29 -5.44
N THR A 170 9.06 -14.45 -4.90
CA THR A 170 9.84 -15.70 -4.95
C THR A 170 10.33 -16.06 -3.57
N GLU A 171 10.82 -17.29 -3.40
CA GLU A 171 11.33 -17.79 -2.12
C GLU A 171 10.31 -17.61 -0.99
N LEU A 172 9.01 -17.74 -1.27
CA LEU A 172 7.97 -17.64 -0.25
C LEU A 172 8.07 -18.85 0.68
N ASN A 173 8.52 -18.60 1.90
CA ASN A 173 8.52 -19.56 2.98
C ASN A 173 7.49 -19.12 4.03
N VAL A 174 6.64 -20.06 4.42
CA VAL A 174 5.64 -19.84 5.48
C VAL A 174 5.77 -20.95 6.48
N LYS A 175 5.80 -20.60 7.76
CA LYS A 175 5.70 -21.55 8.86
C LYS A 175 4.61 -21.08 9.80
N ALA A 176 3.58 -21.90 9.98
CA ALA A 176 2.51 -21.67 10.94
C ALA A 176 2.41 -22.87 11.87
N GLU A 177 2.43 -22.62 13.17
CA GLU A 177 2.44 -23.67 14.20
C GLU A 177 1.19 -23.59 15.07
N ASN A 178 0.80 -24.72 15.65
CA ASN A 178 -0.24 -24.82 16.67
C ASN A 178 -1.61 -24.23 16.23
N ILE A 179 -2.00 -24.52 14.99
CA ILE A 179 -3.29 -24.12 14.43
C ILE A 179 -4.37 -25.04 15.02
N ARG A 180 -5.30 -24.45 15.76
CA ARG A 180 -6.39 -25.18 16.43
C ARG A 180 -7.73 -24.63 16.01
N ASN A 181 -8.62 -25.53 15.64
CA ASN A 181 -9.99 -25.19 15.29
C ASN A 181 -10.87 -25.01 16.54
N VAL A 182 -10.49 -24.06 17.40
CA VAL A 182 -11.19 -23.73 18.65
C VAL A 182 -11.35 -22.22 18.76
N ARG A 183 -12.44 -21.77 19.38
CA ARG A 183 -12.67 -20.34 19.62
C ARG A 183 -11.71 -19.83 20.70
N SER A 184 -10.81 -18.92 20.33
CA SER A 184 -9.90 -18.28 21.27
C SER A 184 -10.63 -17.21 22.10
N ALA A 185 -10.10 -16.91 23.29
CA ALA A 185 -10.55 -15.74 24.03
C ALA A 185 -10.06 -14.45 23.34
N PRO A 186 -10.68 -13.28 23.60
CA PRO A 186 -10.22 -12.01 23.04
C PRO A 186 -8.73 -11.76 23.32
N PHE A 187 -8.02 -11.21 22.32
CA PHE A 187 -6.58 -10.91 22.35
C PHE A 187 -5.67 -12.14 22.55
N GLN A 188 -6.16 -13.34 22.25
CA GLN A 188 -5.33 -14.55 22.21
C GLN A 188 -5.05 -14.95 20.77
N TYR A 189 -3.77 -15.18 20.46
CA TYR A 189 -3.28 -15.53 19.14
C TYR A 189 -2.48 -16.84 19.26
N PRO A 190 -3.15 -18.00 19.31
CA PRO A 190 -2.51 -19.25 19.74
C PRO A 190 -1.48 -19.82 18.74
N SER A 191 -1.51 -19.35 17.49
CA SER A 191 -0.69 -19.92 16.40
C SER A 191 0.50 -19.02 16.12
N HIS A 192 1.72 -19.53 16.22
CA HIS A 192 2.89 -18.76 15.80
C HIS A 192 2.99 -18.77 14.28
N ILE A 193 3.28 -17.62 13.67
CA ILE A 193 3.43 -17.49 12.21
C ILE A 193 4.75 -16.80 11.88
N LYS A 194 5.43 -17.33 10.87
CA LYS A 194 6.61 -16.73 10.26
C LYS A 194 6.50 -16.80 8.75
N ILE A 195 6.76 -15.67 8.09
CA ILE A 195 6.76 -15.55 6.63
C ILE A 195 8.04 -14.84 6.24
N ASP A 196 8.77 -15.39 5.28
CA ASP A 196 9.87 -14.72 4.61
C ASP A 196 9.71 -14.90 3.10
N MET A 197 9.95 -13.83 2.33
CA MET A 197 9.84 -13.87 0.88
C MET A 197 10.68 -12.78 0.21
N VAL A 198 11.10 -13.05 -1.02
CA VAL A 198 11.72 -12.08 -1.91
C VAL A 198 10.63 -11.42 -2.77
N VAL A 199 10.48 -10.11 -2.65
CA VAL A 199 9.49 -9.29 -3.35
C VAL A 199 10.18 -8.52 -4.47
N PHE A 200 9.69 -8.66 -5.70
CA PHE A 200 10.18 -7.94 -6.87
C PHE A 200 11.69 -8.13 -7.09
N GLU A 201 12.11 -9.39 -7.19
CA GLU A 201 13.47 -9.87 -7.50
C GLU A 201 14.54 -9.62 -6.41
N LYS A 202 14.53 -8.47 -5.73
CA LYS A 202 15.59 -8.06 -4.78
C LYS A 202 15.09 -7.66 -3.39
N GLY A 203 13.86 -7.18 -3.28
CA GLY A 203 13.29 -6.73 -2.01
C GLY A 203 13.01 -7.91 -1.09
N ARG A 204 13.03 -7.69 0.23
CA ARG A 204 12.69 -8.72 1.22
C ARG A 204 11.54 -8.31 2.10
N PHE A 205 10.64 -9.25 2.34
CA PHE A 205 9.56 -9.13 3.30
C PHE A 205 9.75 -10.23 4.35
N ASP A 206 9.73 -9.83 5.61
CA ASP A 206 9.75 -10.72 6.76
C ASP A 206 8.56 -10.37 7.67
N LEU A 207 7.85 -11.39 8.13
CA LEU A 207 6.80 -11.28 9.14
C LEU A 207 7.04 -12.35 10.20
N ASP A 208 6.97 -11.94 11.46
CA ASP A 208 7.08 -12.83 12.62
C ASP A 208 6.02 -12.41 13.64
N GLY A 209 5.18 -13.36 14.07
CA GLY A 209 4.12 -13.03 15.00
C GLY A 209 3.25 -14.20 15.40
N GLN A 210 2.03 -13.86 15.77
CA GLN A 210 1.01 -14.78 16.21
C GLN A 210 -0.30 -14.51 15.47
N ALA A 211 -1.08 -15.57 15.24
CA ALA A 211 -2.37 -15.49 14.60
C ALA A 211 -3.42 -16.36 15.32
N ASP A 212 -4.66 -15.92 15.18
CA ASP A 212 -5.84 -16.75 15.35
C ASP A 212 -6.52 -16.88 13.98
N PHE A 213 -6.22 -17.99 13.29
CA PHE A 213 -6.78 -18.31 11.98
C PHE A 213 -8.31 -18.52 11.99
N PHE A 214 -8.87 -18.72 13.18
CA PHE A 214 -10.28 -19.08 13.38
C PHE A 214 -11.04 -18.01 14.16
N ALA A 215 -10.46 -16.83 14.36
CA ALA A 215 -11.19 -15.69 14.90
C ALA A 215 -12.38 -15.32 13.99
N GLU A 216 -13.53 -15.09 14.61
CA GLU A 216 -14.75 -14.63 13.94
C GLU A 216 -14.87 -13.10 14.09
N PRO A 217 -15.29 -12.35 13.05
CA PRO A 217 -15.68 -12.80 11.71
C PRO A 217 -14.51 -12.94 10.72
N VAL A 218 -13.31 -12.50 11.10
CA VAL A 218 -12.11 -12.52 10.26
C VAL A 218 -10.91 -12.98 11.08
N PRO A 219 -9.94 -13.69 10.49
CA PRO A 219 -8.71 -14.09 11.16
C PRO A 219 -8.03 -12.90 11.84
N ALA A 220 -7.49 -13.14 13.04
CA ALA A 220 -6.78 -12.15 13.80
C ALA A 220 -5.27 -12.38 13.72
N VAL A 221 -4.47 -11.32 13.65
CA VAL A 221 -3.01 -11.38 13.58
C VAL A 221 -2.40 -10.31 14.48
N ASN A 222 -1.28 -10.64 15.10
CA ASN A 222 -0.45 -9.74 15.87
C ASN A 222 1.00 -10.07 15.50
N ALA A 223 1.63 -9.22 14.69
CA ALA A 223 2.92 -9.53 14.09
C ALA A 223 3.80 -8.30 13.87
N ASP A 224 5.10 -8.52 13.98
CA ASP A 224 6.12 -7.60 13.48
C ASP A 224 6.36 -7.85 12.00
N VAL A 225 6.48 -6.77 11.24
CA VAL A 225 6.68 -6.77 9.79
C VAL A 225 7.91 -5.95 9.45
N THR A 226 8.78 -6.51 8.60
CA THR A 226 9.96 -5.84 8.07
C THR A 226 9.96 -5.92 6.54
N LEU A 227 10.11 -4.77 5.90
CA LEU A 227 10.33 -4.59 4.47
C LEU A 227 11.75 -4.05 4.28
N THR A 228 12.54 -4.70 3.43
CA THR A 228 13.91 -4.28 3.13
C THR A 228 14.08 -4.10 1.63
N ASP A 229 14.45 -2.89 1.23
CA ASP A 229 14.86 -2.51 -0.13
C ASP A 229 13.85 -2.93 -1.22
N ILE A 230 12.55 -2.74 -0.95
CA ILE A 230 11.48 -3.03 -1.90
C ILE A 230 11.55 -2.04 -3.08
N PRO A 231 11.78 -2.48 -4.32
CA PRO A 231 11.73 -1.59 -5.49
C PRO A 231 10.31 -1.15 -5.78
N LEU A 232 10.12 0.16 -5.93
CA LEU A 232 8.82 0.75 -6.21
C LEU A 232 8.56 0.88 -7.72
N GLU A 233 9.58 0.79 -8.57
CA GLU A 233 9.45 0.76 -10.02
C GLU A 233 8.56 -0.39 -10.51
N ASP A 234 8.62 -1.54 -9.83
CA ASP A 234 7.78 -2.70 -10.16
C ASP A 234 6.30 -2.47 -9.85
N LEU A 235 5.96 -1.48 -9.01
CA LEU A 235 4.57 -1.10 -8.71
C LEU A 235 3.94 -0.18 -9.77
N ALA A 236 4.68 0.28 -10.78
CA ALA A 236 4.17 1.11 -11.87
C ALA A 236 2.84 0.61 -12.49
N PRO A 237 2.61 -0.71 -12.71
CA PRO A 237 1.33 -1.25 -13.18
C PRO A 237 0.12 -0.86 -12.33
N LEU A 238 0.33 -0.78 -11.01
CA LEU A 238 -0.70 -0.52 -10.02
C LEU A 238 -0.89 0.98 -9.79
N THR A 239 0.19 1.76 -9.81
CA THR A 239 0.14 3.19 -9.50
C THR A 239 -0.34 4.03 -10.69
N ALA A 240 -0.01 3.63 -11.93
CA ALA A 240 -0.41 4.38 -13.13
C ALA A 240 -1.93 4.53 -13.29
N GLN A 241 -2.72 3.57 -12.79
CA GLN A 241 -4.20 3.66 -12.80
C GLN A 241 -4.76 4.70 -11.82
N ARG A 242 -3.93 5.15 -10.89
CA ARG A 242 -4.24 6.09 -9.80
C ARG A 242 -3.54 7.43 -9.97
N GLN A 243 -3.22 7.82 -11.20
CA GLN A 243 -2.58 9.11 -11.55
C GLN A 243 -1.17 9.31 -10.96
N VAL A 244 -0.62 8.33 -10.25
CA VAL A 244 0.72 8.41 -9.66
C VAL A 244 1.65 7.54 -10.49
N HIS A 245 2.60 8.16 -11.16
CA HIS A 245 3.61 7.49 -11.94
C HIS A 245 4.86 7.37 -11.10
N VAL A 246 5.14 6.16 -10.62
CA VAL A 246 6.39 5.86 -9.92
C VAL A 246 7.36 5.26 -10.93
N ALA A 247 8.50 5.92 -11.13
CA ALA A 247 9.51 5.49 -12.09
C ALA A 247 10.66 4.73 -11.43
N GLU A 248 11.03 5.13 -10.22
CA GLU A 248 12.17 4.64 -9.45
C GLU A 248 11.84 4.78 -7.96
N GLY A 249 12.46 3.96 -7.11
CA GLY A 249 12.52 4.20 -5.68
C GLY A 249 12.71 2.91 -4.88
N MET A 250 13.28 3.03 -3.68
CA MET A 250 13.43 1.91 -2.76
C MET A 250 12.72 2.21 -1.45
N LEU A 251 11.91 1.27 -0.97
CA LEU A 251 11.19 1.36 0.31
C LEU A 251 11.74 0.32 1.29
N SER A 252 12.14 0.81 2.47
CA SER A 252 12.42 -0.01 3.64
C SER A 252 11.52 0.42 4.79
N ALA A 253 10.94 -0.53 5.51
CA ALA A 253 10.00 -0.24 6.58
C ALA A 253 10.05 -1.31 7.67
N LYS A 254 9.80 -0.91 8.91
CA LYS A 254 9.65 -1.81 10.04
C LYS A 254 8.48 -1.34 10.89
N GLY A 255 7.64 -2.28 11.30
CA GLY A 255 6.49 -1.96 12.13
C GLY A 255 5.86 -3.18 12.75
N HIS A 256 4.75 -2.93 13.42
CA HIS A 256 3.93 -3.90 14.11
C HIS A 256 2.49 -3.73 13.67
N VAL A 257 1.81 -4.83 13.38
CA VAL A 257 0.40 -4.87 12.98
C VAL A 257 -0.35 -5.80 13.91
N GLU A 258 -1.38 -5.28 14.55
CA GLU A 258 -2.37 -6.03 15.29
C GLU A 258 -3.74 -5.80 14.64
N TYR A 259 -4.29 -6.85 14.04
CA TYR A 259 -5.58 -6.83 13.41
C TYR A 259 -6.46 -7.90 14.03
N ALA A 260 -7.56 -7.51 14.65
CA ALA A 260 -8.55 -8.37 15.24
C ALA A 260 -9.93 -7.68 15.18
N PRO A 261 -11.04 -8.40 15.41
CA PRO A 261 -12.38 -7.82 15.36
C PRO A 261 -12.58 -6.60 16.28
N THR A 262 -11.86 -6.53 17.40
CA THR A 262 -11.96 -5.48 18.41
C THR A 262 -10.83 -4.45 18.38
N VAL A 263 -9.76 -4.69 17.61
CA VAL A 263 -8.59 -3.80 17.56
C VAL A 263 -7.92 -3.83 16.19
N GLN A 264 -7.61 -2.65 15.66
CA GLN A 264 -6.88 -2.45 14.43
C GLN A 264 -5.75 -1.47 14.72
N ARG A 265 -4.57 -1.99 15.07
CA ARG A 265 -3.38 -1.21 15.36
C ARG A 265 -2.33 -1.43 14.29
N VAL A 266 -1.86 -0.33 13.69
CA VAL A 266 -0.74 -0.32 12.76
C VAL A 266 0.27 0.68 13.28
N ARG A 267 1.41 0.18 13.75
CA ARG A 267 2.51 1.01 14.24
C ARG A 267 3.73 0.84 13.34
N LEU A 268 4.07 1.87 12.59
CA LEU A 268 5.25 1.92 11.76
C LEU A 268 6.40 2.54 12.56
N THR A 269 7.31 1.71 13.05
CA THR A 269 8.47 2.19 13.83
C THR A 269 9.40 3.04 12.98
N THR A 270 9.68 2.58 11.77
CA THR A 270 10.48 3.34 10.81
C THR A 270 10.00 3.07 9.41
N PHE A 271 10.00 4.09 8.55
CA PHE A 271 10.03 3.89 7.12
C PHE A 271 11.06 4.82 6.46
N SER A 272 11.64 4.34 5.37
CA SER A 272 12.61 5.07 4.56
C SER A 272 12.28 4.87 3.09
N LEU A 273 12.17 5.97 2.35
CA LEU A 273 12.18 5.95 0.89
C LEU A 273 13.43 6.64 0.38
N GLN A 274 14.10 6.00 -0.58
CA GLN A 274 15.32 6.54 -1.20
C GLN A 274 15.16 6.57 -2.71
N ASP A 275 15.70 7.62 -3.33
CA ASP A 275 15.78 7.79 -4.78
C ASP A 275 14.40 7.67 -5.48
N LEU A 276 13.31 8.03 -4.77
CA LEU A 276 11.96 7.96 -5.31
C LEU A 276 11.78 9.02 -6.39
N LYS A 277 11.32 8.62 -7.57
CA LYS A 277 10.82 9.54 -8.61
C LYS A 277 9.35 9.28 -8.85
N ALA A 278 8.51 10.22 -8.43
CA ALA A 278 7.06 10.10 -8.53
C ALA A 278 6.43 11.35 -9.15
N ASP A 279 5.59 11.16 -10.16
CA ASP A 279 4.81 12.21 -10.79
C ASP A 279 3.31 12.00 -10.59
N PHE A 280 2.62 13.01 -10.06
CA PHE A 280 1.17 13.08 -10.11
C PHE A 280 0.72 13.70 -11.42
N VAL A 281 -0.06 12.97 -12.21
CA VAL A 281 -0.50 13.40 -13.55
C VAL A 281 -1.97 13.81 -13.55
N HIS A 282 -2.19 15.11 -13.70
CA HIS A 282 -3.50 15.71 -13.88
C HIS A 282 -3.85 15.85 -15.37
N SER A 283 -5.07 15.50 -15.74
CA SER A 283 -5.63 15.65 -17.09
C SER A 283 -7.12 15.98 -17.04
N THR A 284 -7.67 16.44 -18.16
CA THR A 284 -9.13 16.66 -18.29
C THR A 284 -9.94 15.39 -18.02
N LYS A 285 -9.40 14.22 -18.38
CA LYS A 285 -10.05 12.91 -18.16
C LYS A 285 -10.05 12.50 -16.69
N THR A 286 -9.06 12.92 -15.90
CA THR A 286 -8.87 12.48 -14.52
C THR A 286 -9.46 13.45 -13.50
N GLN A 287 -9.71 14.71 -13.88
CA GLN A 287 -10.18 15.78 -12.99
C GLN A 287 -11.38 15.41 -12.11
N GLN A 288 -12.40 14.76 -12.66
CA GLN A 288 -13.58 14.37 -11.86
C GLN A 288 -13.24 13.25 -10.86
N LYS A 289 -12.49 12.23 -11.32
CA LYS A 289 -12.02 11.12 -10.47
C LYS A 289 -11.12 11.62 -9.35
N GLU A 290 -10.26 12.59 -9.61
CA GLU A 290 -9.40 13.24 -8.61
C GLU A 290 -10.22 13.93 -7.52
N LYS A 291 -11.23 14.73 -7.90
CA LYS A 291 -12.14 15.38 -6.95
C LYS A 291 -12.91 14.37 -6.10
N ASP A 292 -13.45 13.33 -6.74
CA ASP A 292 -14.22 12.30 -6.03
C ASP A 292 -13.32 11.48 -5.10
N THR A 293 -12.08 11.19 -5.51
CA THR A 293 -11.09 10.50 -4.68
C THR A 293 -10.67 11.37 -3.50
N GLY A 294 -10.40 12.65 -3.72
CA GLY A 294 -10.07 13.60 -2.65
C GLY A 294 -11.15 13.68 -1.57
N LYS A 295 -12.43 13.78 -1.98
CA LYS A 295 -13.56 13.76 -1.04
C LYS A 295 -13.67 12.44 -0.26
N LYS A 296 -13.44 11.31 -0.91
CA LYS A 296 -13.46 9.98 -0.25
C LYS A 296 -12.33 9.85 0.76
N VAL A 297 -11.13 10.30 0.41
CA VAL A 297 -9.96 10.27 1.30
C VAL A 297 -10.18 11.20 2.49
N ALA A 298 -10.69 12.42 2.28
CA ALA A 298 -10.99 13.36 3.36
C ALA A 298 -11.99 12.77 4.37
N ARG A 299 -13.10 12.18 3.90
CA ARG A 299 -14.09 11.51 4.77
C ARG A 299 -13.51 10.32 5.52
N ALA A 300 -12.74 9.47 4.84
CA ALA A 300 -12.12 8.32 5.49
C ALA A 300 -11.10 8.75 6.56
N ALA A 301 -10.38 9.86 6.35
CA ALA A 301 -9.48 10.42 7.35
C ALA A 301 -10.23 10.99 8.55
N GLU A 302 -11.37 11.67 8.33
CA GLU A 302 -12.26 12.17 9.38
C GLU A 302 -12.84 11.01 10.21
N GLU A 303 -13.35 9.96 9.57
CA GLU A 303 -13.87 8.76 10.23
C GLU A 303 -12.80 7.99 11.01
N ALA A 304 -11.54 8.05 10.55
CA ALA A 304 -10.41 7.41 11.22
C ALA A 304 -9.80 8.26 12.34
N SER A 305 -10.04 9.57 12.38
CA SER A 305 -9.48 10.48 13.39
C SER A 305 -10.03 10.15 14.77
N ASP A 306 -9.14 9.98 15.75
CA ASP A 306 -9.47 9.59 17.13
C ASP A 306 -10.43 8.38 17.25
N HIS A 307 -10.39 7.49 16.26
CA HIS A 307 -11.25 6.33 16.23
C HIS A 307 -10.83 5.33 17.32
N PRO A 308 -11.76 4.80 18.16
CA PRO A 308 -11.41 4.06 19.37
C PRO A 308 -10.72 2.72 19.11
N THR A 309 -11.01 2.08 17.97
CA THR A 309 -10.45 0.77 17.62
C THR A 309 -9.41 0.81 16.51
N LEU A 310 -9.27 1.95 15.82
CA LEU A 310 -8.32 2.11 14.72
C LEU A 310 -7.20 3.03 15.18
N GLN A 311 -6.02 2.46 15.40
CA GLN A 311 -4.83 3.18 15.86
C GLN A 311 -3.76 3.05 14.78
N ILE A 312 -3.44 4.15 14.13
CA ILE A 312 -2.36 4.22 13.14
C ILE A 312 -1.32 5.18 13.68
N HIS A 313 -0.09 4.70 13.81
CA HIS A 313 1.01 5.48 14.34
C HIS A 313 2.25 5.26 13.49
N ILE A 314 3.02 6.32 13.27
CA ILE A 314 4.34 6.29 12.63
C ILE A 314 5.30 7.01 13.57
N ASP A 315 6.24 6.25 14.16
CA ASP A 315 7.23 6.83 15.07
C ASP A 315 8.18 7.76 14.28
N ARG A 316 8.73 7.26 13.16
CA ARG A 316 9.63 8.02 12.27
C ARG A 316 9.52 7.62 10.81
N GLY A 317 9.50 8.62 9.93
CA GLY A 317 9.56 8.48 8.48
C GLY A 317 10.69 9.29 7.88
N THR A 318 11.39 8.73 6.89
CA THR A 318 12.43 9.43 6.14
C THR A 318 12.22 9.26 4.64
N ILE A 319 12.46 10.31 3.88
CA ILE A 319 12.53 10.28 2.43
C ILE A 319 13.81 11.01 2.06
N GLU A 320 14.66 10.43 1.21
CA GLU A 320 15.95 11.01 0.83
C GLU A 320 16.17 10.98 -0.68
N LYS A 321 16.90 11.96 -1.21
CA LYS A 321 17.32 12.06 -2.62
C LYS A 321 16.18 11.87 -3.63
N SER A 322 14.97 12.29 -3.26
CA SER A 322 13.77 11.98 -4.01
C SER A 322 13.27 13.17 -4.85
N GLU A 323 12.52 12.90 -5.90
CA GLU A 323 11.90 13.89 -6.76
C GLU A 323 10.39 13.67 -6.85
N PHE A 324 9.64 14.73 -6.55
CA PHE A 324 8.19 14.73 -6.63
C PHE A 324 7.75 15.76 -7.66
N GLY A 325 7.00 15.32 -8.66
CA GLY A 325 6.47 16.20 -9.70
C GLY A 325 4.95 16.18 -9.80
N PHE A 326 4.43 17.27 -10.32
CA PHE A 326 3.06 17.47 -10.72
C PHE A 326 3.05 17.82 -12.20
N ILE A 327 2.39 16.98 -13.01
CA ILE A 327 2.23 17.18 -14.45
C ILE A 327 0.80 17.61 -14.72
N ASN A 328 0.63 18.77 -15.34
CA ASN A 328 -0.67 19.21 -15.84
C ASN A 328 -0.75 19.00 -17.36
N ALA A 329 -1.32 17.86 -17.74
CA ALA A 329 -1.63 17.51 -19.12
C ALA A 329 -2.99 18.05 -19.60
N ALA A 330 -3.75 18.75 -18.74
CA ALA A 330 -5.03 19.38 -19.09
C ALA A 330 -4.87 20.75 -19.78
N THR A 331 -3.63 21.24 -19.91
CA THR A 331 -3.31 22.56 -20.48
C THR A 331 -2.45 22.42 -21.75
N ASN A 332 -2.39 23.46 -22.57
CA ASN A 332 -1.56 23.51 -23.76
C ASN A 332 -0.70 24.79 -23.76
N PRO A 333 0.65 24.69 -23.67
CA PRO A 333 1.43 23.46 -23.53
C PRO A 333 1.18 22.77 -22.18
N SER A 334 1.36 21.46 -22.12
CA SER A 334 1.46 20.77 -20.83
C SER A 334 2.71 21.25 -20.09
N TYR A 335 2.67 21.21 -18.75
CA TYR A 335 3.79 21.63 -17.92
C TYR A 335 3.97 20.70 -16.73
N ARG A 336 5.21 20.65 -16.22
CA ARG A 336 5.58 19.95 -15.00
C ARG A 336 6.15 20.93 -13.98
N VAL A 337 5.68 20.85 -12.74
CA VAL A 337 6.28 21.52 -11.58
C VAL A 337 6.79 20.43 -10.64
N TYR A 338 8.02 20.55 -10.16
CA TYR A 338 8.63 19.49 -9.35
C TYR A 338 9.56 20.06 -8.28
N ILE A 339 9.80 19.26 -7.25
CA ILE A 339 10.84 19.47 -6.25
C ILE A 339 11.81 18.29 -6.32
N ALA A 340 13.09 18.59 -6.56
CA ALA A 340 14.16 17.61 -6.66
C ALA A 340 15.03 17.60 -5.40
N ASP A 341 15.87 16.57 -5.26
CA ASP A 341 16.77 16.40 -4.11
C ASP A 341 16.04 16.57 -2.77
N THR A 342 14.87 15.95 -2.68
CA THR A 342 13.95 16.12 -1.57
C THR A 342 14.39 15.23 -0.42
N ALA A 343 14.57 15.84 0.75
CA ALA A 343 14.70 15.13 2.02
C ALA A 343 13.51 15.48 2.92
N ILE A 344 12.76 14.47 3.38
CA ILE A 344 11.60 14.63 4.27
C ILE A 344 11.86 13.82 5.55
N GLU A 345 11.66 14.46 6.69
CA GLU A 345 11.61 13.81 8.00
C GLU A 345 10.21 13.97 8.57
N LEU A 346 9.59 12.86 8.96
CA LEU A 346 8.32 12.80 9.67
C LEU A 346 8.56 12.16 11.04
N GLU A 347 8.05 12.77 12.09
CA GLU A 347 8.14 12.26 13.45
C GLU A 347 6.77 12.25 14.11
N ASN A 348 6.48 11.18 14.84
CA ASN A 348 5.33 11.04 15.74
C ASN A 348 3.99 11.34 15.06
N TRP A 349 3.76 10.79 13.87
CA TRP A 349 2.45 10.90 13.22
C TRP A 349 1.49 9.87 13.80
N SER A 350 0.29 10.29 14.15
CA SER A 350 -0.74 9.40 14.68
C SER A 350 -2.11 9.87 14.19
N ASN A 351 -3.10 8.97 14.16
CA ASN A 351 -4.51 9.36 14.06
C ASN A 351 -5.14 9.65 15.43
N GLN A 352 -4.42 9.45 16.53
CA GLN A 352 -4.88 9.67 17.89
C GLN A 352 -4.31 10.97 18.46
N LEU A 353 -5.17 11.90 18.88
CA LEU A 353 -4.80 13.18 19.49
C LEU A 353 -4.01 12.99 20.81
N SER A 354 -4.26 11.90 21.53
CA SER A 354 -3.54 11.54 22.76
C SER A 354 -2.07 11.22 22.54
N GLU A 355 -1.67 10.85 21.32
CA GLU A 355 -0.29 10.50 20.96
C GLU A 355 0.57 11.74 20.63
N GLY A 356 -0.01 12.94 20.68
CA GLY A 356 0.71 14.20 20.65
C GLY A 356 0.81 14.84 19.27
N THR A 357 1.92 15.56 19.04
CA THR A 357 2.12 16.40 17.86
C THR A 357 3.01 15.68 16.86
N ALA A 358 2.56 15.64 15.61
CA ALA A 358 3.35 15.21 14.48
C ALA A 358 4.21 16.36 13.98
N VAL A 359 5.47 16.09 13.63
CA VAL A 359 6.39 17.08 13.08
C VAL A 359 6.85 16.62 11.70
N VAL A 360 6.80 17.51 10.73
CA VAL A 360 7.32 17.27 9.39
C VAL A 360 8.35 18.33 9.03
N LYS A 361 9.48 17.91 8.48
CA LYS A 361 10.50 18.80 7.89
C LYS A 361 10.77 18.33 6.48
N LEU A 362 10.81 19.25 5.54
CA LEU A 362 11.14 18.99 4.15
C LEU A 362 12.20 19.99 3.69
N THR A 363 13.20 19.49 2.98
CA THR A 363 14.18 20.28 2.23
C THR A 363 14.23 19.79 0.79
N GLY A 364 14.58 20.66 -0.14
CA GLY A 364 14.76 20.28 -1.54
C GLY A 364 14.95 21.47 -2.47
N LEU A 365 14.90 21.19 -3.76
CA LEU A 365 15.17 22.14 -4.85
C LEU A 365 13.94 22.26 -5.75
N LEU A 366 13.14 23.30 -5.55
CA LEU A 366 12.00 23.61 -6.41
C LEU A 366 12.50 23.91 -7.84
N MET A 367 11.91 23.24 -8.83
CA MET A 367 12.35 23.30 -10.23
C MET A 367 13.86 23.06 -10.39
N GLY A 368 14.42 22.17 -9.58
CA GLY A 368 15.82 21.75 -9.61
C GLY A 368 16.83 22.77 -9.10
N SER A 369 16.41 23.95 -8.62
CA SER A 369 17.36 25.02 -8.22
C SER A 369 16.89 25.93 -7.09
N GLY A 370 15.58 26.03 -6.84
CA GLY A 370 15.03 26.86 -5.78
C GLY A 370 15.18 26.23 -4.40
N ASP A 371 16.10 26.74 -3.58
CA ASP A 371 16.31 26.28 -2.20
C ASP A 371 15.00 26.36 -1.39
N THR A 372 14.45 25.19 -1.07
CA THR A 372 13.13 25.01 -0.46
C THR A 372 13.28 24.37 0.92
N ARG A 373 12.64 24.99 1.92
CA ARG A 373 12.49 24.46 3.27
C ARG A 373 11.04 24.60 3.69
N ILE A 374 10.46 23.51 4.16
CA ILE A 374 9.13 23.47 4.75
C ILE A 374 9.26 22.79 6.10
N SER A 375 8.65 23.35 7.13
CA SER A 375 8.53 22.68 8.42
C SER A 375 7.13 22.90 8.96
N GLY A 376 6.51 21.85 9.46
CA GLY A 376 5.19 21.94 10.06
C GLY A 376 5.09 21.08 11.31
N ALA A 377 4.16 21.47 12.18
CA ALA A 377 3.73 20.68 13.31
C ALA A 377 2.20 20.62 13.25
N PHE A 378 1.62 19.44 13.43
CA PHE A 378 0.17 19.25 13.33
C PHE A 378 -0.31 18.22 14.34
N ARG A 379 -1.57 18.34 14.75
CA ARG A 379 -2.20 17.44 15.72
C ARG A 379 -3.46 16.82 15.11
N PRO A 380 -3.78 15.56 15.43
CA PRO A 380 -5.01 14.91 14.98
C PRO A 380 -6.25 15.72 15.39
N GLU A 381 -7.26 15.73 14.53
CA GLU A 381 -8.41 16.63 14.67
C GLU A 381 -9.52 15.98 15.50
N THR A 382 -10.02 16.71 16.52
CA THR A 382 -11.27 16.34 17.22
C THR A 382 -12.44 17.27 16.91
N GLN A 383 -12.16 18.54 16.59
CA GLN A 383 -13.17 19.56 16.28
C GLN A 383 -12.70 20.59 15.25
N SER A 384 -11.43 20.99 15.31
CA SER A 384 -10.83 21.90 14.33
C SER A 384 -9.34 21.63 14.09
N PRO A 385 -8.82 21.99 12.90
CA PRO A 385 -7.40 21.88 12.58
C PRO A 385 -6.50 22.64 13.56
N ASP A 386 -5.45 21.97 14.06
CA ASP A 386 -4.40 22.56 14.92
C ASP A 386 -3.03 22.29 14.26
N PHE A 387 -2.47 23.32 13.62
CA PHE A 387 -1.19 23.21 12.94
C PHE A 387 -0.40 24.51 12.86
N ASP A 388 0.92 24.37 12.78
CA ASP A 388 1.89 25.39 12.41
C ASP A 388 2.59 24.97 11.12
N LEU A 389 2.81 25.91 10.19
CA LEU A 389 3.47 25.68 8.91
C LEU A 389 4.39 26.86 8.57
N ASN A 390 5.64 26.54 8.28
CA ASN A 390 6.63 27.48 7.76
C ASN A 390 7.09 27.03 6.38
N VAL A 391 7.10 27.93 5.41
CA VAL A 391 7.54 27.69 4.03
C VAL A 391 8.52 28.76 3.62
N THR A 392 9.69 28.35 3.13
CA THR A 392 10.70 29.22 2.54
C THR A 392 11.17 28.63 1.22
N ILE A 393 11.01 29.38 0.14
CA ILE A 393 11.50 29.05 -1.19
C ILE A 393 12.35 30.23 -1.65
N ARG A 394 13.60 30.00 -2.07
CA ARG A 394 14.54 31.07 -2.41
C ARG A 394 15.12 30.91 -3.79
N LYS A 395 15.25 32.05 -4.48
CA LYS A 395 16.04 32.22 -5.71
C LYS A 395 15.70 31.22 -6.83
N THR A 396 14.43 30.84 -6.97
CA THR A 396 14.01 29.96 -8.09
C THR A 396 14.00 30.77 -9.39
N PRO A 397 14.75 30.38 -10.44
CA PRO A 397 14.76 31.13 -11.70
C PRO A 397 13.38 31.12 -12.35
N VAL A 398 12.81 32.29 -12.64
CA VAL A 398 11.43 32.39 -13.19
C VAL A 398 11.32 31.71 -14.56
N LYS A 399 12.41 31.70 -15.33
CA LYS A 399 12.50 31.04 -16.64
C LYS A 399 12.14 29.54 -16.59
N THR A 400 12.38 28.84 -15.47
CA THR A 400 12.02 27.42 -15.35
C THR A 400 10.50 27.21 -15.37
N PHE A 401 9.71 28.25 -15.09
CA PHE A 401 8.25 28.20 -15.14
C PHE A 401 7.66 28.58 -16.51
N ASN A 402 8.46 28.83 -17.56
CA ASN A 402 7.93 29.31 -18.85
C ASN A 402 6.85 28.39 -19.48
N GLN A 403 6.90 27.07 -19.28
CA GLN A 403 5.80 26.21 -19.75
C GLN A 403 4.49 26.51 -19.00
N LEU A 404 4.54 26.65 -17.67
CA LEU A 404 3.39 27.04 -16.85
C LEU A 404 2.89 28.44 -17.22
N LEU A 405 3.80 29.41 -17.39
CA LEU A 405 3.47 30.79 -17.73
C LEU A 405 2.82 30.89 -19.12
N ARG A 406 3.30 30.11 -20.10
CA ARG A 406 2.66 29.99 -21.42
C ARG A 406 1.27 29.37 -21.32
N ALA A 407 1.13 28.28 -20.57
CA ALA A 407 -0.12 27.53 -20.43
C ALA A 407 -1.30 28.35 -19.87
N HIS A 408 -1.03 29.36 -19.04
CA HIS A 408 -2.08 30.14 -18.36
C HIS A 408 -2.06 31.65 -18.64
N GLY A 409 -0.98 32.16 -19.21
CA GLY A 409 -0.81 33.58 -19.45
C GLY A 409 -0.24 33.94 -20.82
N GLY A 410 0.17 32.96 -21.64
CA GLY A 410 0.82 33.24 -22.93
C GLY A 410 2.14 34.00 -22.78
N LEU A 411 2.82 33.85 -21.64
CA LEU A 411 4.00 34.64 -21.27
C LEU A 411 5.28 33.81 -21.33
N ASP A 412 6.36 34.46 -21.75
CA ASP A 412 7.72 33.96 -21.61
C ASP A 412 8.61 34.97 -20.88
N VAL A 413 9.47 34.47 -20.00
CA VAL A 413 10.42 35.27 -19.23
C VAL A 413 11.85 34.92 -19.63
N ALA A 414 12.68 35.95 -19.80
CA ALA A 414 14.10 35.85 -20.13
C ALA A 414 14.98 35.60 -18.90
N SER A 415 14.70 36.33 -17.82
CA SER A 415 15.47 36.31 -16.57
C SER A 415 14.61 36.69 -15.39
N GLY A 416 15.12 36.43 -14.17
CA GLY A 416 14.50 36.84 -12.91
C GLY A 416 14.46 35.69 -11.93
N VAL A 417 14.23 36.02 -10.66
CA VAL A 417 14.13 35.05 -9.57
C VAL A 417 12.85 35.24 -8.77
N PHE A 418 12.28 34.12 -8.36
CA PHE A 418 11.11 33.99 -7.50
C PHE A 418 11.54 33.50 -6.13
N SER A 419 10.94 34.05 -5.07
CA SER A 419 11.07 33.55 -3.71
C SER A 419 9.74 33.69 -2.97
N VAL A 420 9.48 32.82 -2.00
CA VAL A 420 8.29 32.87 -1.14
C VAL A 420 8.71 32.65 0.29
N TYR A 421 8.13 33.44 1.18
CA TYR A 421 8.23 33.26 2.62
C TYR A 421 6.82 33.22 3.20
N SER A 422 6.50 32.19 3.98
CA SER A 422 5.21 32.06 4.63
C SER A 422 5.37 31.44 6.01
N GLU A 423 4.58 31.95 6.95
CA GLU A 423 4.35 31.37 8.27
C GLU A 423 2.84 31.36 8.48
N MET A 424 2.28 30.23 8.86
CA MET A 424 0.85 30.06 9.11
C MET A 424 0.66 29.24 10.39
N ARG A 425 -0.28 29.68 11.22
CA ARG A 425 -0.73 29.00 12.43
C ARG A 425 -2.25 28.94 12.41
N VAL A 426 -2.81 27.76 12.61
CA VAL A 426 -4.24 27.57 12.84
C VAL A 426 -4.41 26.97 14.23
N LYS A 427 -5.21 27.65 15.06
CA LYS A 427 -5.54 27.21 16.42
C LYS A 427 -6.85 27.85 16.86
N ASP A 428 -7.69 27.09 17.55
CA ASP A 428 -8.98 27.55 18.11
C ASP A 428 -9.85 28.27 17.04
N ASP A 429 -9.99 27.65 15.86
CA ASP A 429 -10.72 28.19 14.68
C ASP A 429 -10.21 29.53 14.16
N LYS A 430 -8.98 29.92 14.51
CA LYS A 430 -8.36 31.16 14.06
C LYS A 430 -7.10 30.84 13.28
N VAL A 431 -7.01 31.46 12.10
CA VAL A 431 -5.77 31.49 11.34
C VAL A 431 -5.03 32.79 11.63
N ASN A 432 -3.72 32.69 11.83
CA ASN A 432 -2.79 33.81 11.92
C ASN A 432 -1.53 33.48 11.12
N GLY A 433 -1.04 34.44 10.35
CA GLY A 433 0.16 34.21 9.56
C GLY A 433 0.39 35.26 8.49
N TYR A 434 1.31 34.98 7.59
CA TYR A 434 1.56 35.78 6.41
C TYR A 434 2.06 34.92 5.25
N LEU A 435 1.91 35.46 4.05
CA LEU A 435 2.56 34.98 2.85
C LEU A 435 3.15 36.17 2.11
N LYS A 436 4.40 36.02 1.67
CA LYS A 436 5.17 37.05 0.99
C LYS A 436 5.86 36.45 -0.24
N PRO A 437 5.26 36.57 -1.44
CA PRO A 437 5.94 36.28 -2.69
C PRO A 437 6.86 37.45 -3.06
N LEU A 438 8.00 37.13 -3.66
CA LEU A 438 9.00 38.08 -4.11
C LEU A 438 9.41 37.75 -5.54
N PHE A 439 9.42 38.76 -6.38
CA PHE A 439 9.97 38.70 -7.72
C PHE A 439 11.06 39.75 -7.85
N LYS A 440 12.21 39.35 -8.39
CA LYS A 440 13.37 40.22 -8.58
C LYS A 440 13.98 40.01 -9.96
N ASP A 441 14.40 41.11 -10.60
CA ASP A 441 15.09 41.14 -11.90
C ASP A 441 14.34 40.43 -13.04
N VAL A 442 13.00 40.44 -12.98
CA VAL A 442 12.14 39.77 -13.95
C VAL A 442 12.11 40.57 -15.25
N LYS A 443 12.50 39.92 -16.35
CA LYS A 443 12.44 40.48 -17.71
C LYS A 443 11.58 39.59 -18.59
N ALA A 444 10.46 40.11 -19.05
CA ALA A 444 9.54 39.41 -19.95
C ALA A 444 9.93 39.62 -21.41
N TYR A 445 9.65 38.64 -22.27
CA TYR A 445 9.61 38.87 -23.72
C TYR A 445 8.26 39.52 -24.08
N ASP A 446 8.22 40.29 -25.17
CA ASP A 446 7.00 40.97 -25.61
C ASP A 446 5.85 39.97 -25.75
N ALA A 447 4.75 40.25 -25.05
CA ALA A 447 3.56 39.41 -25.08
C ALA A 447 2.97 39.44 -26.48
N VAL A 448 2.72 38.26 -27.08
CA VAL A 448 1.93 38.16 -28.30
C VAL A 448 0.54 38.70 -27.98
N GLN A 449 0.18 39.83 -28.58
CA GLN A 449 -1.15 40.41 -28.49
C GLN A 449 -2.11 39.56 -29.30
N ASP A 450 -2.72 38.55 -28.68
CA ASP A 450 -3.93 37.94 -29.23
C ASP A 450 -4.95 37.56 -28.17
N GLN A 451 -6.22 37.61 -28.59
CA GLN A 451 -7.41 37.80 -27.76
C GLN A 451 -7.82 36.54 -26.96
N ASP A 452 -7.49 36.49 -25.67
CA ASP A 452 -8.37 36.05 -24.56
C ASP A 452 -7.61 36.19 -23.23
N LYS A 453 -8.01 37.12 -22.36
CA LYS A 453 -7.18 37.56 -21.22
C LYS A 453 -7.20 36.57 -20.04
N GLY A 454 -6.16 35.75 -19.90
CA GLY A 454 -5.93 34.85 -18.76
C GLY A 454 -5.63 35.55 -17.42
N LEU A 455 -5.95 34.88 -16.30
CA LEU A 455 -5.77 35.39 -14.92
C LEU A 455 -4.28 35.60 -14.57
N LEU A 456 -3.39 34.73 -15.07
CA LEU A 456 -1.95 34.79 -14.82
C LEU A 456 -1.24 35.90 -15.63
N GLN A 457 -1.78 36.28 -16.78
CA GLN A 457 -1.29 37.45 -17.54
C GLN A 457 -1.56 38.76 -16.78
N LYS A 458 -2.75 38.89 -16.16
CA LYS A 458 -3.10 40.05 -15.30
C LYS A 458 -2.23 40.13 -14.03
N ILE A 459 -1.92 38.98 -13.43
CA ILE A 459 -1.00 38.83 -12.29
C ILE A 459 0.37 39.42 -12.65
N PHE A 460 0.92 38.97 -13.76
CA PHE A 460 2.27 39.28 -14.14
C PHE A 460 2.40 40.71 -14.67
N GLU A 461 1.47 41.18 -15.51
CA GLU A 461 1.40 42.58 -15.96
C GLU A 461 1.28 43.54 -14.77
N LYS A 462 0.43 43.24 -13.78
CA LYS A 462 0.30 44.07 -12.57
C LYS A 462 1.56 44.02 -11.71
N THR A 463 2.22 42.87 -11.59
CA THR A 463 3.47 42.74 -10.81
C THR A 463 4.61 43.52 -11.46
N VAL A 464 4.77 43.42 -12.79
CA VAL A 464 5.76 44.19 -13.56
C VAL A 464 5.43 45.68 -13.55
N ASN A 465 4.17 46.07 -13.67
CA ASN A 465 3.74 47.47 -13.59
C ASN A 465 3.92 48.04 -12.17
N ALA A 466 3.66 47.26 -11.12
CA ALA A 466 3.94 47.63 -9.73
C ALA A 466 5.45 47.74 -9.46
N ALA A 467 6.27 46.84 -10.04
CA ALA A 467 7.72 46.96 -10.06
C ALA A 467 8.17 48.29 -10.67
N ALA A 468 7.67 48.58 -11.87
CA ALA A 468 8.01 49.80 -12.61
C ALA A 468 7.55 51.07 -11.87
N ALA A 469 6.43 51.02 -11.14
CA ALA A 469 5.93 52.12 -10.33
C ALA A 469 6.77 52.36 -9.06
N LEU A 470 7.27 51.29 -8.41
CA LEU A 470 8.12 51.38 -7.22
C LEU A 470 9.58 51.74 -7.55
N LEU A 471 10.09 51.31 -8.71
CA LEU A 471 11.40 51.69 -9.26
C LEU A 471 11.50 53.18 -9.56
N LYS A 472 10.38 53.88 -9.78
CA LYS A 472 10.38 55.34 -9.95
C LYS A 472 10.68 56.11 -8.66
N ASN A 473 10.70 55.48 -7.47
CA ASN A 473 10.92 56.25 -6.25
C ASN A 473 11.54 55.51 -5.03
N SER A 474 12.26 54.39 -5.19
CA SER A 474 13.06 53.83 -4.08
C SER A 474 14.19 52.90 -4.55
N PRO A 475 15.39 52.92 -3.91
CA PRO A 475 16.58 52.20 -4.37
C PRO A 475 16.61 50.71 -3.96
N ARG A 476 15.46 50.04 -3.89
CA ARG A 476 15.39 48.59 -3.65
C ARG A 476 14.59 47.93 -4.77
N GLU A 477 15.28 47.26 -5.68
CA GLU A 477 14.75 46.55 -6.86
C GLU A 477 13.99 45.26 -6.50
N GLU A 478 13.05 45.30 -5.56
CA GLU A 478 12.28 44.14 -5.12
C GLU A 478 10.78 44.45 -5.07
N VAL A 479 9.97 43.66 -5.80
CA VAL A 479 8.50 43.70 -5.64
C VAL A 479 8.12 42.70 -4.57
N ALA A 480 7.71 43.25 -3.43
CA ALA A 480 7.40 42.50 -2.23
C ALA A 480 6.01 42.87 -1.71
N THR A 481 4.98 42.10 -2.04
CA THR A 481 3.67 42.25 -1.40
C THR A 481 3.60 41.28 -0.23
N LYS A 482 3.36 41.78 0.98
CA LYS A 482 3.08 40.94 2.15
C LYS A 482 1.57 40.91 2.35
N THR A 483 0.98 39.72 2.32
CA THR A 483 -0.42 39.51 2.71
C THR A 483 -0.44 38.89 4.10
N ASN A 484 -1.11 39.55 5.03
CA ASN A 484 -1.40 38.97 6.34
C ASN A 484 -2.61 38.04 6.19
N VAL A 485 -2.48 36.82 6.70
CA VAL A 485 -3.57 35.85 6.74
C VAL A 485 -4.08 35.85 8.17
N SER A 486 -5.17 36.55 8.44
CA SER A 486 -5.74 36.64 9.78
C SER A 486 -7.26 36.63 9.73
N GLY A 487 -7.90 35.76 10.52
CA GLY A 487 -9.35 35.70 10.59
C GLY A 487 -9.88 34.37 11.13
N PRO A 488 -11.21 34.20 11.23
CA PRO A 488 -11.80 32.90 11.50
C PRO A 488 -11.55 31.94 10.33
N VAL A 489 -11.40 30.66 10.63
CA VAL A 489 -11.37 29.60 9.63
C VAL A 489 -12.73 29.57 8.92
N LYS A 490 -12.75 29.69 7.58
CA LYS A 490 -13.98 29.78 6.78
C LYS A 490 -14.81 28.50 6.82
N ASP A 491 -14.14 27.36 6.89
CA ASP A 491 -14.73 26.03 7.01
C ASP A 491 -13.97 25.25 8.10
N PRO A 492 -14.42 25.32 9.36
CA PRO A 492 -13.78 24.61 10.47
C PRO A 492 -13.83 23.09 10.35
N GLN A 493 -14.69 22.55 9.49
CA GLN A 493 -14.84 21.11 9.26
C GLN A 493 -13.98 20.61 8.09
N ALA A 494 -13.29 21.51 7.39
CA ALA A 494 -12.34 21.12 6.35
C ALA A 494 -11.13 20.44 6.98
N SER A 495 -10.70 19.32 6.40
CA SER A 495 -9.48 18.63 6.80
C SER A 495 -8.27 19.58 6.80
N THR A 496 -7.30 19.36 7.69
CA THR A 496 -6.05 20.15 7.80
C THR A 496 -5.38 20.34 6.44
N TRP A 497 -5.32 19.30 5.61
CA TRP A 497 -4.66 19.39 4.29
C TRP A 497 -5.41 20.29 3.31
N GLU A 498 -6.74 20.19 3.27
CA GLU A 498 -7.58 21.07 2.45
C GLU A 498 -7.45 22.52 2.90
N LEU A 499 -7.40 22.76 4.22
CA LEU A 499 -7.23 24.09 4.79
C LEU A 499 -5.84 24.67 4.45
N VAL A 500 -4.76 23.89 4.58
CA VAL A 500 -3.39 24.31 4.20
C VAL A 500 -3.35 24.76 2.74
N VAL A 501 -3.88 23.93 1.82
CA VAL A 501 -3.91 24.24 0.39
C VAL A 501 -4.72 25.51 0.12
N THR A 502 -5.90 25.63 0.73
CA THR A 502 -6.82 26.75 0.53
C THR A 502 -6.24 28.06 1.08
N LEU A 503 -5.65 28.05 2.27
CA LEU A 503 -5.01 29.22 2.88
C LEU A 503 -3.83 29.69 2.04
N PHE A 504 -2.96 28.77 1.61
CA PHE A 504 -1.81 29.10 0.78
C PHE A 504 -2.23 29.65 -0.58
N GLN A 505 -3.19 29.01 -1.25
CA GLN A 505 -3.72 29.50 -2.54
C GLN A 505 -4.33 30.90 -2.41
N ASN A 506 -5.23 31.11 -1.45
CA ASN A 506 -5.88 32.40 -1.25
C ASN A 506 -4.86 33.50 -0.95
N ALA A 507 -3.93 33.24 -0.01
CA ALA A 507 -2.91 34.21 0.39
C ALA A 507 -1.94 34.53 -0.76
N PHE A 508 -1.60 33.54 -1.58
CA PHE A 508 -0.79 33.74 -2.78
C PHE A 508 -1.51 34.62 -3.81
N PHE A 509 -2.76 34.30 -4.16
CA PHE A 509 -3.52 35.11 -5.11
C PHE A 509 -3.75 36.53 -4.62
N GLU A 510 -4.06 36.72 -3.35
CA GLU A 510 -4.25 38.05 -2.76
C GLU A 510 -2.94 38.87 -2.74
N ALA A 511 -1.81 38.24 -2.41
CA ALA A 511 -0.50 38.90 -2.43
C ALA A 511 -0.07 39.32 -3.83
N VAL A 512 -0.43 38.54 -4.85
CA VAL A 512 -0.01 38.79 -6.23
C VAL A 512 -1.03 39.66 -6.99
N LEU A 513 -2.30 39.72 -6.56
CA LEU A 513 -3.37 40.53 -7.17
C LEU A 513 -4.05 41.50 -6.18
N PRO A 514 -3.36 42.55 -5.69
CA PRO A 514 -4.04 43.61 -4.97
C PRO A 514 -5.08 44.27 -5.91
N GLY A 515 -6.37 44.16 -5.58
CA GLY A 515 -7.44 44.94 -6.23
C GLY A 515 -8.45 44.20 -7.12
N LEU A 516 -8.61 42.87 -7.02
CA LEU A 516 -9.79 42.19 -7.60
C LEU A 516 -11.04 42.21 -6.70
N GLU A 517 -10.91 42.63 -5.43
CA GLU A 517 -12.04 42.70 -4.49
C GLU A 517 -12.86 44.00 -4.62
N GLY A 518 -12.40 44.96 -5.44
CA GLY A 518 -13.05 46.26 -5.62
C GLY A 518 -14.32 46.26 -6.49
N GLN A 519 -14.78 45.13 -7.05
CA GLN A 519 -15.91 45.11 -8.00
C GLN A 519 -17.10 44.20 -7.64
N ARG A 520 -17.17 43.64 -6.43
CA ARG A 520 -18.37 42.91 -5.95
C ARG A 520 -19.13 43.59 -4.81
N ARG A 521 -18.99 44.91 -4.68
CA ARG A 521 -19.90 45.76 -3.90
C ARG A 521 -20.41 46.90 -4.77
N LYS A 522 -21.41 46.63 -5.61
CA LYS A 522 -22.39 47.60 -6.13
C LYS A 522 -23.40 46.90 -7.04
N SER A 523 -24.53 46.52 -6.47
CA SER A 523 -25.89 46.77 -6.99
C SER A 523 -26.89 45.97 -6.15
N ALA A 524 -27.72 46.73 -5.43
CA ALA A 524 -29.03 46.43 -4.84
C ALA A 524 -29.32 45.00 -4.33
#